data_AF-A0A967BFY1-F1
#
_entry.id   AF-A0A967BFY1-F1
#
_cell.length_a   1.000
_cell.length_b   1.000
_cell.length_c   1.000
_cell.angle_alpha   90.00
_cell.angle_beta   90.00
_cell.angle_gamma   90.00
#
_symmetry.space_group_name_H-M   'P 1'
#
loop_
_entity.id
_entity.type
_entity.pdbx_description
1 polymer ?
#
loop_
_entity_poly.entity_id
_entity_poly.type
_entity_poly.pdbx_seq_one_letter_code
_entity_poly.pdbx_strand_id
1 'polypeptide(L)'
;MGNRGAPSANRMMEAYFDAARSETAAPSAELMARVLSDAHAVQAGLIAPADKTTTRRPSLRQAFRALGGWPAVAGLATATVAGVWIGATQPDAMTPYTSFLQQDAALYQVDLPSGAGFDVDEGTL
;
A
#
# COMPACT_ATOMS: atom_id res chain seq x y z
N MET A 1 38.44 8.43 -6.48
CA MET A 1 36.96 8.44 -6.48
C MET A 1 36.54 9.28 -7.70
N GLY A 2 36.22 8.75 -8.88
CA GLY A 2 34.97 8.05 -9.19
C GLY A 2 34.15 8.90 -10.19
N ASN A 3 34.67 9.13 -11.41
CA ASN A 3 33.97 9.83 -12.50
C ASN A 3 33.99 8.98 -13.79
N ARG A 4 33.20 7.90 -13.83
CA ARG A 4 33.01 7.06 -15.03
C ARG A 4 31.60 6.46 -15.00
N GLY A 5 30.69 6.90 -15.87
CA GLY A 5 29.43 6.15 -16.08
C GLY A 5 28.34 6.86 -16.89
N ALA A 6 28.11 8.15 -16.68
CA ALA A 6 26.92 8.83 -17.24
C ALA A 6 26.95 9.11 -18.77
N PRO A 7 28.06 9.58 -19.38
CA PRO A 7 28.04 10.02 -20.78
C PRO A 7 27.92 8.86 -21.79
N SER A 8 28.47 7.68 -21.46
CA SER A 8 28.38 6.50 -22.33
C SER A 8 27.01 5.85 -22.28
N ALA A 9 26.38 5.81 -21.10
CA ALA A 9 25.04 5.28 -20.93
C ALA A 9 24.01 6.10 -21.70
N ASN A 10 24.10 7.44 -21.64
CA ASN A 10 23.18 8.31 -22.38
C ASN A 10 23.29 8.13 -23.89
N ARG A 11 24.53 8.01 -24.42
CA ARG A 11 24.76 7.73 -25.85
C ARG A 11 24.23 6.36 -26.29
N MET A 12 24.34 5.36 -25.43
CA MET A 12 23.78 4.04 -25.69
C MET A 12 22.25 4.11 -25.74
N MET A 13 21.62 4.84 -24.81
CA MET A 13 20.17 5.02 -24.76
C MET A 13 19.64 5.78 -25.98
N GLU A 14 20.35 6.84 -26.40
CA GLU A 14 20.01 7.59 -27.61
C GLU A 14 20.00 6.68 -28.84
N ALA A 15 21.00 5.81 -29.00
CA ALA A 15 21.05 4.85 -30.10
C ALA A 15 19.86 3.86 -30.09
N TYR A 16 19.42 3.41 -28.92
CA TYR A 16 18.23 2.55 -28.80
C TYR A 16 16.93 3.32 -29.11
N PHE A 17 16.81 4.58 -28.70
CA PHE A 17 15.64 5.40 -29.00
C PHE A 17 15.53 5.76 -30.48
N ASP A 18 16.65 6.03 -31.15
CA ASP A 18 16.69 6.28 -32.58
C ASP A 18 16.29 5.05 -33.40
N ALA A 19 16.78 3.87 -33.01
CA ALA A 19 16.35 2.61 -33.62
C ALA A 19 14.84 2.40 -33.44
N ALA A 20 14.32 2.57 -32.22
CA ALA A 20 12.89 2.43 -31.95
C ALA A 20 12.03 3.40 -32.78
N ARG A 21 12.47 4.66 -32.95
CA ARG A 21 11.76 5.67 -33.76
C ARG A 21 11.76 5.32 -35.24
N SER A 22 12.84 4.73 -35.75
CA SER A 22 12.93 4.30 -37.16
C SER A 22 12.01 3.11 -37.50
N GLU A 23 11.71 2.25 -36.53
CA GLU A 23 10.88 1.05 -36.72
C GLU A 23 9.39 1.26 -36.40
N THR A 24 8.99 2.47 -36.00
CA THR A 24 7.61 2.71 -35.56
C THR A 24 6.66 2.80 -36.76
N ALA A 25 5.93 1.72 -37.03
CA ALA A 25 4.76 1.77 -37.92
C ALA A 25 3.67 2.67 -37.33
N ALA A 26 3.02 3.47 -38.17
CA ALA A 26 1.92 4.32 -37.72
C ALA A 26 0.78 3.45 -37.13
N PRO A 27 0.17 3.85 -35.99
CA PRO A 27 -0.95 3.11 -35.42
C PRO A 27 -2.14 3.09 -36.39
N SER A 28 -2.94 2.02 -36.34
CA SER A 28 -4.12 1.92 -37.20
C SER A 28 -5.14 3.04 -36.89
N ALA A 29 -5.88 3.47 -37.90
CA ALA A 29 -6.90 4.51 -37.73
C ALA A 29 -7.97 4.11 -36.72
N GLU A 30 -8.35 2.83 -36.67
CA GLU A 30 -9.30 2.32 -35.68
C GLU A 30 -8.76 2.41 -34.25
N LEU A 31 -7.48 2.06 -34.04
CA LEU A 31 -6.86 2.19 -32.73
C LEU A 31 -6.85 3.65 -32.30
N MET A 32 -6.46 4.56 -33.20
CA MET A 32 -6.43 5.99 -32.93
C MET A 32 -7.83 6.53 -32.58
N ALA A 33 -8.87 6.12 -33.31
CA ALA A 33 -10.25 6.50 -33.03
C ALA A 33 -10.71 6.04 -31.64
N ARG A 34 -10.33 4.82 -31.23
CA ARG A 34 -10.64 4.30 -29.89
C ARG A 34 -9.89 5.07 -28.79
N VAL A 35 -8.61 5.35 -28.99
CA VAL A 35 -7.80 6.16 -28.05
C VAL A 35 -8.39 7.56 -27.88
N LEU A 36 -8.78 8.21 -28.97
CA LEU A 36 -9.42 9.53 -28.91
C LEU A 36 -10.77 9.48 -28.20
N SER A 37 -11.60 8.47 -28.48
CA SER A 37 -12.88 8.31 -27.77
C SER A 37 -12.68 8.14 -26.26
N ASP A 38 -11.68 7.36 -25.84
CA ASP A 38 -11.37 7.16 -24.43
C ASP A 38 -10.82 8.44 -23.78
N ALA A 39 -9.92 9.14 -24.47
CA ALA A 39 -9.38 10.42 -24.02
C ALA A 39 -10.50 11.47 -23.83
N HIS A 40 -11.47 11.54 -24.74
CA HIS A 40 -12.63 12.42 -24.61
C HIS A 40 -13.48 12.08 -23.38
N ALA A 41 -13.69 10.80 -23.09
CA ALA A 41 -14.42 10.37 -21.90
C ALA A 41 -13.71 10.77 -20.60
N VAL A 42 -12.38 10.64 -20.57
CA VAL A 42 -11.56 11.08 -19.42
C VAL A 42 -11.56 12.60 -19.29
N GLN A 43 -11.37 13.34 -20.38
CA GLN A 43 -11.37 14.81 -20.38
C GLN A 43 -12.69 15.38 -19.88
N ALA A 44 -13.82 14.78 -20.27
CA ALA A 44 -15.14 15.16 -19.75
C ALA A 44 -15.22 15.02 -18.22
N GLY A 45 -14.60 13.98 -17.65
CA GLY A 45 -14.53 13.80 -16.19
C GLY A 45 -13.58 14.76 -15.46
N LEU A 46 -12.58 15.32 -16.16
CA LEU A 46 -11.66 16.33 -15.60
C LEU A 46 -12.24 17.75 -15.65
N ILE A 47 -13.03 18.06 -16.67
CA ILE A 47 -13.65 19.39 -16.88
C ILE A 47 -14.98 19.51 -16.12
N ALA A 48 -15.59 18.38 -15.75
CA ALA A 48 -16.79 18.40 -14.90
C ALA A 48 -16.53 19.27 -13.66
N PRO A 49 -17.32 20.33 -13.44
CA PRO A 49 -17.15 21.16 -12.26
C PRO A 49 -17.20 20.24 -11.05
N ALA A 50 -16.18 20.34 -10.19
CA ALA A 50 -16.11 19.58 -8.95
C ALA A 50 -17.35 19.93 -8.15
N ASP A 51 -18.37 19.10 -8.31
CA ASP A 51 -19.61 19.23 -7.59
C ASP A 51 -19.18 19.12 -6.13
N LYS A 52 -19.32 20.22 -5.38
CA LYS A 52 -18.93 20.34 -3.97
C LYS A 52 -19.92 19.52 -3.13
N THR A 53 -20.17 18.29 -3.53
CA THR A 53 -20.97 17.34 -2.77
C THR A 53 -20.01 16.77 -1.74
N THR A 54 -20.29 17.13 -0.49
CA THR A 54 -19.91 16.47 0.76
C THR A 54 -18.66 15.61 0.73
N THR A 55 -17.68 15.91 1.58
CA THR A 55 -16.49 15.08 1.87
C THR A 55 -16.90 13.64 2.15
N ARG A 56 -17.11 12.85 1.10
CA ARG A 56 -17.46 11.46 1.18
C ARG A 56 -16.15 10.79 1.49
N ARG A 57 -16.01 10.29 2.72
CA ARG A 57 -14.80 9.59 3.18
C ARG A 57 -14.38 8.63 2.07
N PRO A 58 -13.15 8.74 1.54
CA PRO A 58 -12.76 7.96 0.37
C PRO A 58 -12.94 6.49 0.72
N SER A 59 -13.78 5.81 -0.05
CA SER A 59 -13.96 4.37 0.12
C SER A 59 -12.60 3.70 -0.13
N LEU A 60 -12.28 2.65 0.63
CA LEU A 60 -11.11 1.80 0.34
C LEU A 60 -11.09 1.36 -1.13
N ARG A 61 -12.26 1.13 -1.74
CA ARG A 61 -12.39 0.84 -3.18
C ARG A 61 -11.90 1.98 -4.09
N GLN A 62 -12.08 3.23 -3.68
CA GLN A 62 -11.61 4.40 -4.41
C GLN A 62 -10.10 4.56 -4.28
N ALA A 63 -9.54 4.27 -3.11
CA ALA A 63 -8.09 4.20 -2.92
C ALA A 63 -7.44 3.12 -3.82
N PHE A 64 -8.02 1.91 -3.87
CA PHE A 64 -7.53 0.85 -4.76
C PHE A 64 -7.67 1.19 -6.25
N ARG A 65 -8.73 1.91 -6.65
CA ARG A 65 -8.87 2.41 -8.02
C ARG A 65 -7.81 3.48 -8.36
N ALA A 66 -7.52 4.39 -7.43
CA ALA A 66 -6.51 5.43 -7.61
C ALA A 66 -5.08 4.85 -7.70
N LEU A 67 -4.80 3.73 -7.03
CA LEU A 67 -3.50 3.05 -7.04
C LEU A 67 -3.25 2.19 -8.30
N GLY A 68 -4.20 2.11 -9.25
CA GLY A 68 -4.04 1.34 -10.49
C GLY A 68 -4.80 0.01 -10.53
N GLY A 69 -5.70 -0.26 -9.58
CA GLY A 69 -6.59 -1.42 -9.60
C GLY A 69 -5.98 -2.70 -9.04
N TRP A 70 -6.28 -3.85 -9.67
CA TRP A 70 -5.88 -5.19 -9.21
C TRP A 70 -4.36 -5.38 -8.96
N PRO A 71 -3.44 -4.78 -9.75
CA PRO A 71 -2.00 -4.86 -9.48
C PRO A 71 -1.61 -4.28 -8.12
N ALA A 72 -2.25 -3.18 -7.68
CA ALA A 72 -1.98 -2.58 -6.38
C ALA A 72 -2.42 -3.47 -5.22
N VAL A 73 -3.54 -4.19 -5.39
CA VAL A 73 -4.03 -5.17 -4.40
C VAL A 73 -3.07 -6.35 -4.30
N ALA A 74 -2.57 -6.85 -5.43
CA ALA A 74 -1.58 -7.92 -5.45
C ALA A 74 -0.25 -7.51 -4.77
N GLY A 75 0.19 -6.26 -4.97
CA GLY A 75 1.35 -5.69 -4.27
C GLY A 75 1.13 -5.58 -2.77
N LEU A 76 -0.03 -5.10 -2.32
CA LEU A 76 -0.39 -5.00 -0.90
C LEU A 76 -0.47 -6.39 -0.23
N ALA A 77 -1.04 -7.38 -0.92
CA ALA A 77 -1.11 -8.76 -0.46
C ALA A 77 0.30 -9.37 -0.32
N THR A 78 1.17 -9.16 -1.31
CA THR A 78 2.56 -9.62 -1.23
C THR A 78 3.33 -8.93 -0.11
N ALA A 79 3.14 -7.62 0.07
CA ALA A 79 3.79 -6.86 1.15
C ALA A 79 3.33 -7.29 2.54
N THR A 80 2.05 -7.63 2.72
CA THR A 80 1.54 -8.16 3.99
C THR A 80 2.10 -9.56 4.27
N VAL A 81 2.12 -10.46 3.28
CA VAL A 81 2.76 -11.78 3.42
C VAL A 81 4.25 -11.65 3.74
N ALA A 82 4.97 -10.74 3.07
CA ALA A 82 6.37 -10.45 3.35
C ALA A 82 6.57 -9.88 4.76
N GLY A 83 5.71 -8.97 5.21
CA GLY A 83 5.73 -8.42 6.56
C GLY A 83 5.51 -9.50 7.64
N VAL A 84 4.56 -10.42 7.40
CA VAL A 84 4.32 -11.57 8.29
C VAL A 84 5.53 -12.50 8.30
N TRP A 85 6.11 -12.81 7.14
CA TRP A 85 7.31 -13.64 7.04
C TRP A 85 8.49 -13.05 7.82
N ILE A 86 8.77 -11.75 7.61
CA ILE A 86 9.84 -11.02 8.29
C ILE A 86 9.58 -10.95 9.80
N GLY A 87 8.34 -10.71 10.23
CA GLY A 87 7.98 -10.64 11.65
C GLY A 87 8.07 -11.99 12.37
N ALA A 88 7.79 -13.09 11.67
CA ALA A 88 7.86 -14.44 12.22
C ALA A 88 9.31 -14.92 12.43
N THR A 89 10.24 -14.47 11.60
CA THR A 89 11.67 -14.78 11.76
C THR A 89 12.30 -13.80 12.75
N GLN A 90 12.00 -13.95 14.04
CA GLN A 90 12.74 -13.25 15.08
C GLN A 90 14.20 -13.77 15.07
N PRO A 91 15.21 -12.92 14.82
CA PRO A 91 16.60 -13.34 14.93
C PRO A 91 16.94 -13.66 16.39
N ASP A 92 17.71 -14.72 16.65
CA ASP A 92 18.11 -15.20 18.00
C ASP A 92 18.68 -14.10 18.92
N ALA A 93 19.19 -13.01 18.35
CA ALA A 93 19.66 -11.83 19.06
C ALA A 93 18.56 -11.05 19.82
N MET A 94 17.28 -11.27 19.51
CA MET A 94 16.15 -10.56 20.11
C MET A 94 15.46 -11.33 21.27
N THR A 95 15.81 -12.60 21.45
CA THR A 95 15.31 -13.50 22.51
C THR A 95 15.43 -12.94 23.94
N PRO A 96 16.50 -12.20 24.32
CA PRO A 96 16.61 -11.60 25.65
C PRO A 96 15.60 -10.47 25.90
N TYR A 97 15.15 -9.78 24.85
CA TYR A 97 14.23 -8.64 24.98
C TYR A 97 12.76 -9.09 24.95
N THR A 98 12.43 -10.12 24.17
CA THR A 98 11.09 -10.73 24.15
C THR A 98 10.79 -11.49 25.44
N SER A 99 11.79 -12.15 26.03
CA SER A 99 11.65 -12.81 27.34
C SER A 99 11.34 -11.83 28.48
N PHE A 100 11.86 -10.60 28.42
CA PHE A 100 11.55 -9.54 29.39
C PHE A 100 10.09 -9.06 29.29
N LEU A 101 9.55 -8.94 28.06
CA LEU A 101 8.15 -8.60 27.82
C LEU A 101 7.19 -9.72 28.24
N GLN A 102 7.63 -10.98 28.16
CA GLN A 102 6.83 -12.14 28.55
C GLN A 102 6.77 -12.33 30.08
N GLN A 103 7.72 -11.79 30.84
CA GLN A 103 7.69 -11.79 32.31
C GLN A 103 6.62 -10.87 32.89
N ASP A 104 6.32 -9.73 32.24
CA ASP A 104 5.30 -8.77 32.71
C ASP A 104 3.87 -9.34 32.55
N ALA A 105 3.61 -10.09 31.49
CA ALA A 105 2.31 -10.71 31.25
C ALA A 105 1.94 -11.79 32.31
N ALA A 106 2.93 -12.42 32.93
CA ALA A 106 2.71 -13.40 34.01
C ALA A 106 2.47 -12.74 35.39
N LEU A 107 2.77 -11.45 35.53
CA LEU A 107 2.61 -10.68 36.77
C LEU A 107 1.20 -10.07 36.94
N TYR A 108 0.38 -10.07 35.89
CA TYR A 108 -1.02 -9.60 35.93
C TYR A 108 -2.05 -10.71 36.17
N GLN A 109 -1.63 -11.87 36.67
CA GLN A 109 -2.57 -12.86 37.19
C GLN A 109 -2.86 -12.53 38.66
N VAL A 110 -3.79 -11.59 38.88
CA VAL A 110 -4.36 -11.37 40.22
C VAL A 110 -5.21 -12.60 40.53
N ASP A 111 -4.68 -13.52 41.33
CA ASP A 111 -5.47 -14.58 41.95
C ASP A 111 -6.48 -13.90 42.89
N LEU A 112 -7.72 -13.71 42.43
CA LEU A 112 -8.80 -13.27 43.30
C LEU A 112 -9.07 -14.44 44.25
N PRO A 113 -8.89 -14.28 45.58
CA PRO A 113 -9.34 -15.30 46.51
C PRO A 113 -10.85 -15.49 46.31
N SER A 114 -11.28 -16.75 46.29
CA SER A 114 -12.68 -17.15 46.21
C SER A 114 -13.43 -16.60 47.42
N GLY A 115 -13.95 -15.38 47.28
CA GLY A 115 -14.54 -14.60 48.38
C GLY A 115 -14.52 -13.09 48.17
N ALA A 116 -13.69 -12.55 47.26
CA ALA A 116 -13.66 -11.12 46.92
C ALA A 116 -14.77 -10.71 45.93
N GLY A 117 -16.00 -11.20 46.14
CA GLY A 117 -17.17 -10.65 45.47
C GLY A 117 -17.44 -9.25 46.04
N PHE A 118 -17.78 -8.30 45.17
CA PHE A 118 -18.28 -7.00 45.59
C PHE A 118 -19.59 -7.21 46.37
N ASP A 119 -19.52 -7.13 47.70
CA ASP A 119 -20.72 -7.06 48.54
C ASP A 119 -21.34 -5.67 48.30
N VAL A 120 -22.36 -5.65 47.44
CA VAL A 120 -23.21 -4.48 47.26
C VAL A 120 -24.11 -4.46 48.48
N ASP A 121 -23.64 -3.84 49.55
CA ASP A 121 -24.46 -3.51 50.72
C ASP A 121 -25.56 -2.56 50.23
N GLU A 122 -26.70 -3.15 49.88
CA GLU A 122 -27.90 -2.45 49.44
C GLU A 122 -28.50 -1.82 50.70
N GLY A 123 -28.04 -0.59 50.96
CA GLY A 123 -28.55 0.28 52.02
C GLY A 123 -30.06 0.37 51.94
N THR A 124 -30.72 -0.41 52.79
CA THR A 124 -32.15 -0.32 53.07
C THR A 124 -32.31 0.22 54.49
N LEU A 125 -33.05 1.33 54.54
CA LEU A 125 -33.44 2.20 55.65
C LEU A 125 -33.41 1.61 57.07
#